data_AF-A0A2A5M9E1-F1
#
_entry.id   AF-A0A2A5M9E1-F1
#
_cell.length_a   1.000
_cell.length_b   1.000
_cell.length_c   1.000
_cell.angle_alpha   90.00
_cell.angle_beta   90.00
_cell.angle_gamma   90.00
#
_symmetry.space_group_name_H-M   'P 1'
#
loop_
_entity.id
_entity.type
_entity.pdbx_description
1 polymer ?
#
loop_
_entity_poly.entity_id
_entity_poly.type
_entity_poly.pdbx_seq_one_letter_code
_entity_poly.pdbx_strand_id
1 'polypeptide(L)'
;MHNAKIDEQHKKLFELAAKVEVVSDRSVSKNEVKELLAEFFNYMKDHFNDEEKYMQLIGYPNLEEHRKIHKEIIQTMINLIKDIKSTNDLKEKLYIVAKKWLLEHILYE
;
A
#
# COMPACT_ATOMS: atom_id res chain seq x y z
N MET A 1 11.94 13.99 0.22
CA MET A 1 12.88 13.49 -0.82
C MET A 1 12.41 13.95 -2.19
N HIS A 2 13.28 14.06 -3.20
CA HIS A 2 12.84 14.23 -4.59
C HIS A 2 13.54 13.18 -5.45
N ASN A 3 12.77 12.24 -5.99
CA ASN A 3 13.27 11.17 -6.85
C ASN A 3 12.16 10.78 -7.82
N ALA A 4 12.36 11.09 -9.10
CA ALA A 4 11.37 10.87 -10.14
C ALA A 4 10.88 9.40 -10.22
N LYS A 5 11.74 8.42 -9.91
CA LYS A 5 11.34 7.01 -9.89
C LYS A 5 10.35 6.73 -8.76
N ILE A 6 10.60 7.29 -7.58
CA ILE A 6 9.71 7.15 -6.42
C ILE A 6 8.38 7.89 -6.67
N ASP A 7 8.43 9.06 -7.29
CA ASP A 7 7.22 9.80 -7.67
C ASP A 7 6.34 9.04 -8.67
N GLU A 8 6.95 8.36 -9.65
CA GLU A 8 6.21 7.47 -10.57
C GLU A 8 5.60 6.26 -9.84
N GLN A 9 6.30 5.71 -8.84
CA GLN A 9 5.74 4.64 -8.00
C GLN A 9 4.55 5.14 -7.17
N HIS A 10 4.62 6.34 -6.61
CA HIS A 10 3.49 6.96 -5.91
C HIS A 10 2.29 7.12 -6.84
N LYS A 11 2.47 7.62 -8.06
CA LYS A 11 1.38 7.73 -9.04
C LYS A 11 0.70 6.40 -9.28
N LYS A 12 1.48 5.33 -9.43
CA LYS A 12 0.92 3.99 -9.62
C LYS A 12 0.15 3.51 -8.40
N LEU A 13 0.64 3.78 -7.20
CA LEU A 13 -0.06 3.47 -5.95
C LEU A 13 -1.39 4.24 -5.83
N PHE A 14 -1.42 5.52 -6.22
CA PHE A 14 -2.65 6.30 -6.31
C PHE A 14 -3.65 5.71 -7.33
N GLU A 15 -3.19 5.27 -8.50
CA GLU A 15 -4.04 4.60 -9.48
C GLU A 15 -4.66 3.32 -8.90
N LEU A 16 -3.86 2.50 -8.21
CA LEU A 16 -4.34 1.28 -7.59
C LEU A 16 -5.33 1.60 -6.46
N ALA A 17 -5.08 2.64 -5.67
CA ALA A 17 -6.02 3.10 -4.63
C ALA A 17 -7.35 3.58 -5.23
N ALA A 18 -7.32 4.25 -6.38
CA ALA A 18 -8.53 4.63 -7.11
C ALA A 18 -9.30 3.40 -7.62
N LYS A 19 -8.60 2.36 -8.10
CA LYS A 19 -9.27 1.07 -8.45
C LYS A 19 -9.94 0.43 -7.24
N VAL A 20 -9.32 0.49 -6.06
CA VAL A 20 -9.90 -0.03 -4.81
C VAL A 20 -11.22 0.68 -4.48
N GLU A 21 -11.27 2.00 -4.62
CA GLU A 21 -12.47 2.81 -4.41
C GLU A 21 -13.60 2.44 -5.39
N VAL A 22 -13.29 2.21 -6.67
CA VAL A 22 -14.29 1.72 -7.63
C VAL A 22 -14.81 0.33 -7.27
N VAL A 23 -13.96 -0.54 -6.73
CA VAL A 23 -14.32 -1.91 -6.33
C VAL A 23 -15.10 -1.95 -5.01
N SER A 24 -14.90 -0.99 -4.11
CA SER A 24 -15.69 -0.90 -2.87
C SER A 24 -17.17 -0.65 -3.17
N ASP A 25 -17.46 0.17 -4.18
CA ASP A 25 -18.81 0.71 -4.40
C ASP A 25 -19.71 -0.13 -5.32
N ARG A 26 -19.19 -1.21 -5.91
CA ARG A 26 -19.94 -2.07 -6.85
C ARG A 26 -19.90 -3.54 -6.47
N SER A 27 -20.90 -4.32 -6.85
CA SER A 27 -20.84 -5.78 -6.69
C SER A 27 -19.72 -6.37 -7.54
N VAL A 28 -18.77 -7.05 -6.89
CA VAL A 28 -17.63 -7.72 -7.54
C VAL A 28 -17.45 -9.13 -6.98
N SER A 29 -16.77 -9.97 -7.74
CA SER A 29 -16.41 -11.31 -7.27
C SER A 29 -15.33 -11.25 -6.18
N LYS A 30 -15.29 -12.26 -5.32
CA LYS A 30 -14.21 -12.39 -4.32
C LYS A 30 -12.82 -12.50 -4.97
N ASN A 31 -12.73 -13.10 -6.16
CA ASN A 31 -11.48 -13.28 -6.87
C ASN A 31 -10.93 -11.94 -7.38
N GLU A 32 -11.79 -11.09 -7.92
CA GLU A 32 -11.42 -9.75 -8.39
C GLU A 32 -10.82 -8.90 -7.25
N VAL A 33 -11.41 -8.93 -6.06
CA VAL A 33 -10.84 -8.21 -4.90
C VAL A 33 -9.52 -8.81 -4.45
N LYS A 34 -9.36 -10.13 -4.51
CA LYS A 34 -8.10 -10.81 -4.17
C LYS A 34 -6.98 -10.47 -5.14
N GLU A 35 -7.28 -10.43 -6.44
CA GLU A 35 -6.32 -10.05 -7.48
C GLU A 35 -5.85 -8.61 -7.29
N LEU A 36 -6.79 -7.69 -7.07
CA LEU A 36 -6.46 -6.29 -6.80
C LEU A 36 -5.62 -6.12 -5.51
N LEU A 37 -5.98 -6.85 -4.44
CA LEU A 37 -5.21 -6.88 -3.20
C LEU A 37 -3.78 -7.38 -3.42
N ALA A 38 -3.62 -8.45 -4.22
CA ALA A 38 -2.30 -9.01 -4.53
C ALA A 38 -1.46 -8.04 -5.38
N GLU A 39 -2.05 -7.41 -6.39
CA GLU A 39 -1.40 -6.36 -7.20
C GLU A 39 -0.93 -5.21 -6.30
N PHE A 40 -1.82 -4.70 -5.45
CA PHE A 40 -1.54 -3.62 -4.51
C PHE A 40 -0.39 -3.95 -3.56
N PHE A 41 -0.45 -5.13 -2.94
CA PHE A 41 0.54 -5.57 -1.97
C PHE A 41 1.93 -5.75 -2.58
N ASN A 42 2.00 -6.40 -3.75
CA ASN A 42 3.28 -6.62 -4.42
C ASN A 42 3.92 -5.29 -4.82
N TYR A 43 3.13 -4.37 -5.38
CA TYR A 43 3.64 -3.07 -5.79
C TYR A 43 4.12 -2.21 -4.61
N MET A 44 3.38 -2.23 -3.50
CA MET A 44 3.78 -1.53 -2.28
C MET A 44 5.11 -2.04 -1.73
N LYS A 45 5.30 -3.37 -1.70
CA LYS A 45 6.56 -3.97 -1.23
C LYS A 45 7.75 -3.56 -2.10
N ASP A 46 7.56 -3.53 -3.42
CA ASP A 46 8.61 -3.10 -4.34
C ASP A 46 8.94 -1.62 -4.16
N HIS A 47 7.92 -0.77 -4.01
CA HIS A 47 8.08 0.64 -3.72
C HIS A 47 8.85 0.91 -2.42
N PHE A 48 8.45 0.29 -1.31
CA PHE A 48 9.13 0.44 -0.01
C PHE A 48 10.61 0.04 -0.09
N ASN A 49 10.91 -1.07 -0.76
CA ASN A 49 12.29 -1.52 -0.94
C ASN A 49 13.12 -0.55 -1.80
N ASP A 50 12.52 0.04 -2.84
CA ASP A 50 13.20 1.03 -3.68
C ASP A 50 13.41 2.36 -2.95
N GLU A 51 12.42 2.81 -2.17
CA GLU A 51 12.51 4.01 -1.34
C GLU A 51 13.58 3.86 -0.25
N GLU A 52 13.58 2.75 0.49
CA GLU A 52 14.59 2.49 1.53
C GLU A 52 16.01 2.42 0.96
N LYS A 53 16.19 1.82 -0.22
CA LYS A 53 17.48 1.81 -0.93
C LYS A 53 17.92 3.22 -1.29
N TYR A 54 16.99 4.05 -1.76
CA TYR A 54 17.29 5.43 -2.10
C TYR A 54 17.62 6.26 -0.86
N MET A 55 16.83 6.15 0.21
CA MET A 55 17.09 6.76 1.51
C MET A 55 18.46 6.39 2.05
N GLN A 56 18.83 5.10 1.96
CA GLN A 56 20.15 4.63 2.36
C GLN A 56 21.26 5.24 1.52
N LEU A 57 21.07 5.34 0.20
CA LEU A 57 22.05 5.91 -0.73
C LEU A 57 22.33 7.39 -0.43
N ILE A 58 21.32 8.16 -0.05
CA ILE A 58 21.45 9.59 0.27
C ILE A 58 21.79 9.86 1.73
N GLY A 59 21.94 8.82 2.56
CA GLY A 59 22.23 8.96 3.98
C GLY A 59 21.08 9.60 4.77
N TYR A 60 19.84 9.27 4.44
CA TYR A 60 18.66 9.82 5.12
C TYR A 60 18.67 9.46 6.62
N PRO A 61 18.62 10.45 7.53
CA PRO A 61 18.90 10.25 8.95
C PRO A 61 17.86 9.39 9.67
N ASN A 62 16.60 9.38 9.20
CA ASN A 62 15.49 8.68 9.85
C ASN A 62 15.14 7.35 9.16
N LEU A 63 16.06 6.76 8.38
CA LEU A 63 15.81 5.53 7.60
C LEU A 63 15.26 4.38 8.47
N GLU A 64 15.82 4.19 9.67
CA GLU A 64 15.37 3.11 10.54
C GLU A 64 13.96 3.30 11.09
N GLU A 65 13.52 4.55 11.28
CA GLU A 65 12.15 4.85 11.68
C GLU A 65 11.19 4.61 10.51
N HIS A 66 11.55 5.08 9.32
CA HIS A 66 10.79 4.86 8.08
C HIS A 66 10.60 3.36 7.78
N ARG A 67 11.66 2.56 7.99
CA ARG A 67 11.61 1.09 7.88
C ARG A 67 10.63 0.44 8.85
N LYS A 68 10.42 1.00 10.05
CA LYS A 68 9.42 0.49 10.98
C LYS A 68 8.02 0.78 10.47
N ILE A 69 7.76 1.99 9.98
CA ILE A 69 6.49 2.37 9.37
C ILE A 69 6.13 1.41 8.23
N HIS A 70 7.06 1.15 7.31
CA HIS A 70 6.85 0.17 6.24
C HIS A 70 6.51 -1.23 6.77
N LYS A 71 7.23 -1.73 7.78
CA LYS A 71 6.97 -3.03 8.39
C LYS A 71 5.59 -3.08 9.05
N GLU A 72 5.18 -2.01 9.74
CA GLU A 72 3.88 -1.89 10.39
C GLU A 72 2.73 -1.89 9.38
N ILE A 73 2.87 -1.18 8.26
CA ILE A 73 1.89 -1.21 7.16
C ILE A 73 1.75 -2.65 6.62
N ILE A 74 2.86 -3.31 6.31
CA ILE A 74 2.85 -4.70 5.80
C ILE A 74 2.23 -5.66 6.82
N GLN A 75 2.58 -5.54 8.10
CA GLN A 75 2.04 -6.40 9.14
C GLN A 75 0.54 -6.17 9.35
N THR A 76 0.09 -4.91 9.30
CA THR A 76 -1.32 -4.55 9.36
C THR A 76 -2.09 -5.18 8.20
N MET A 77 -1.56 -5.12 6.97
CA MET A 77 -2.14 -5.79 5.81
C MET A 77 -2.25 -7.31 6.00
N ILE A 78 -1.19 -7.97 6.46
CA ILE A 78 -1.18 -9.42 6.69
C ILE A 78 -2.29 -9.80 7.70
N ASN A 79 -2.43 -9.03 8.78
CA ASN A 79 -3.45 -9.28 9.81
C ASN A 79 -4.86 -9.09 9.25
N LEU A 80 -5.09 -8.02 8.49
CA LEU A 80 -6.37 -7.77 7.85
C LEU A 80 -6.78 -8.92 6.92
N ILE A 81 -5.84 -9.45 6.14
CA ILE A 81 -6.10 -10.56 5.20
C ILE A 81 -6.39 -11.88 5.93
N LYS A 82 -5.74 -12.14 7.07
CA LYS A 82 -5.96 -13.37 7.85
C LYS A 82 -7.38 -13.48 8.37
N ASP A 83 -8.00 -12.36 8.71
CA ASP A 83 -9.33 -12.32 9.33
C ASP A 83 -10.48 -12.15 8.32
N ILE A 84 -10.26 -12.43 7.02
CA ILE A 84 -11.30 -12.22 5.99
C ILE A 84 -12.48 -13.18 6.18
N LYS A 85 -13.65 -12.63 6.51
CA LYS A 85 -14.89 -13.42 6.70
C LYS A 85 -15.82 -13.42 5.49
N SER A 86 -15.77 -12.37 4.67
CA SER A 86 -16.64 -12.21 3.49
C SER A 86 -15.98 -11.36 2.40
N THR A 87 -16.60 -11.27 1.22
CA THR A 87 -16.14 -10.34 0.16
C THR A 87 -16.26 -8.89 0.60
N ASN A 88 -17.30 -8.52 1.34
CA ASN A 88 -17.48 -7.15 1.85
C ASN A 88 -16.42 -6.80 2.89
N ASP A 89 -16.11 -7.73 3.81
CA ASP A 89 -15.03 -7.57 4.77
C ASP A 89 -13.66 -7.40 4.07
N LEU A 90 -13.42 -8.16 2.99
CA LEU A 90 -12.20 -8.00 2.19
C LEU A 90 -12.11 -6.63 1.52
N LYS A 91 -13.21 -6.10 0.99
CA LYS A 91 -13.25 -4.76 0.37
C LYS A 91 -12.98 -3.66 1.37
N GLU A 92 -13.65 -3.70 2.52
CA GLU A 92 -13.49 -2.70 3.58
C GLU A 92 -12.04 -2.65 4.06
N LYS A 93 -11.44 -3.81 4.28
CA LYS A 93 -10.05 -3.91 4.71
C LYS A 93 -9.07 -3.41 3.64
N LEU A 94 -9.30 -3.75 2.37
CA LEU A 94 -8.50 -3.24 1.26
C LEU A 94 -8.61 -1.71 1.15
N TYR A 95 -9.80 -1.16 1.34
CA TYR A 95 -10.03 0.29 1.35
C TYR A 95 -9.28 0.98 2.49
N ILE A 96 -9.33 0.43 3.71
CA ILE A 96 -8.58 0.96 4.87
C ILE A 96 -7.08 1.01 4.57
N VAL A 97 -6.51 -0.07 4.01
CA VAL A 97 -5.08 -0.09 3.66
C VAL A 97 -4.75 0.98 2.62
N ALA A 98 -5.52 1.03 1.54
CA ALA A 98 -5.24 1.91 0.43
C ALA A 98 -5.36 3.38 0.81
N LYS A 99 -6.42 3.76 1.53
CA LYS A 99 -6.72 5.17 1.84
C LYS A 99 -6.12 5.66 3.15
N LYS A 100 -6.18 4.86 4.21
CA LYS A 100 -5.67 5.28 5.52
C LYS A 100 -4.16 5.17 5.52
N TRP A 101 -3.64 3.97 5.41
CA TRP A 101 -2.22 3.73 5.68
C TRP A 101 -1.31 4.20 4.55
N LEU A 102 -1.61 3.84 3.30
CA LEU A 102 -0.69 4.14 2.21
C LEU A 102 -0.71 5.62 1.80
N LEU A 103 -1.88 6.26 1.77
CA LEU A 103 -1.93 7.69 1.44
C LEU A 103 -1.35 8.55 2.55
N GLU A 104 -1.61 8.21 3.83
CA GLU A 104 -0.98 8.93 4.93
C GLU A 104 0.56 8.79 4.86
N HIS A 105 1.08 7.59 4.57
CA HIS A 105 2.51 7.38 4.33
C HIS A 105 3.05 8.31 3.22
N ILE A 106 2.46 8.26 2.02
CA ILE A 106 2.95 9.05 0.87
C ILE A 106 2.83 10.56 1.07
N LEU A 107 1.85 11.02 1.86
CA LEU A 107 1.59 12.45 2.06
C LEU A 107 2.40 13.06 3.21
N TYR A 108 2.74 12.28 4.23
CA TYR A 108 3.31 12.80 5.47
C TYR A 108 4.74 12.32 5.75
N GLU A 109 5.22 11.26 5.11
CA GLU A 109 6.59 10.75 5.22
C GLU A 109 7.41 11.03 3.94
#